data_AF-A0A3D4TN08-F1
#
_entry.id   AF-A0A3D4TN08-F1
#
_cell.length_a   1.000
_cell.length_b   1.000
_cell.length_c   1.000
_cell.angle_alpha   90.00
_cell.angle_beta   90.00
_cell.angle_gamma   90.00
#
_symmetry.space_group_name_H-M   'P 1'
#
loop_
_entity.id
_entity.type
_entity.pdbx_description
1 polymer ?
#
loop_
_entity_poly.entity_id
_entity_poly.type
_entity_poly.pdbx_seq_one_letter_code
_entity_poly.pdbx_strand_id
1 'polypeptide(L)' 'GSRRSLDEFMVGAHALLQCDGLITWNDTFYRDYFKGLKLIVPQA' A
#
# COMPACT_ATOMS: atom_id res chain seq x y z
N GLY A 1 4.25 14.23 13.28
CA GLY A 1 3.71 13.35 12.23
C GLY A 1 4.74 12.30 11.88
N SER A 2 4.55 11.04 12.28
CA SER A 2 5.47 9.94 11.92
C SER A 2 4.89 8.54 12.15
N ARG A 3 3.85 8.38 13.00
CA ARG A 3 3.20 7.06 13.17
C ARG A 3 2.63 6.53 11.85
N ARG A 4 1.78 7.33 11.18
CA ARG A 4 1.09 6.99 9.91
C ARG A 4 2.00 6.35 8.86
N SER A 5 3.24 6.83 8.75
CA SER A 5 4.18 6.29 7.76
C SER A 5 4.61 4.86 8.10
N LEU A 6 4.84 4.52 9.37
CA LEU A 6 5.25 3.17 9.75
C LEU A 6 4.12 2.15 9.53
N ASP A 7 2.88 2.47 9.90
CA ASP A 7 1.75 1.58 9.61
C ASP A 7 1.53 1.40 8.11
N GLU A 8 1.58 2.46 7.31
CA GLU A 8 1.48 2.35 5.85
C GLU A 8 2.63 1.49 5.28
N PHE A 9 3.85 1.60 5.82
CA PHE A 9 4.95 0.74 5.42
C PHE A 9 4.71 -0.74 5.76
N MET A 10 4.25 -1.05 6.97
CA MET A 10 4.00 -2.43 7.41
C MET A 10 2.88 -3.07 6.59
N VAL A 11 1.79 -2.33 6.32
CA VAL A 11 0.68 -2.80 5.48
C VAL A 11 1.16 -3.06 4.04
N GLY A 12 1.93 -2.13 3.47
CA GLY A 12 2.45 -2.27 2.10
C GLY A 12 3.40 -3.45 1.95
N ALA A 13 4.31 -3.65 2.91
CA ALA A 13 5.24 -4.77 2.92
C ALA A 13 4.51 -6.12 3.04
N HIS A 14 3.53 -6.22 3.94
CA HIS A 14 2.70 -7.41 4.08
C HIS A 14 1.95 -7.72 2.79
N ALA A 15 1.29 -6.72 2.19
CA ALA A 15 0.54 -6.91 0.95
C ALA A 15 1.45 -7.34 -0.22
N LEU A 16 2.66 -6.78 -0.33
CA LEU A 16 3.60 -7.11 -1.40
C LEU A 16 4.14 -8.55 -1.28
N LEU A 17 4.44 -8.99 -0.07
CA LEU A 17 5.12 -10.26 0.16
C LEU A 17 4.15 -11.43 0.36
N GLN A 18 2.92 -11.15 0.81
CA GLN A 18 2.04 -12.18 1.39
C GLN A 18 0.60 -12.11 0.87
N CYS A 19 0.26 -11.20 -0.05
CA CYS A 19 -1.09 -11.08 -0.59
C CYS A 19 -1.08 -10.91 -2.12
N ASP A 20 -2.26 -11.05 -2.73
CA ASP A 20 -2.44 -10.85 -4.18
C ASP A 20 -2.53 -9.36 -4.58
N GLY A 21 -2.75 -8.46 -3.62
CA GLY A 21 -2.85 -7.02 -3.84
C GLY A 21 -3.39 -6.26 -2.63
N LEU A 22 -3.36 -4.93 -2.72
CA LEU A 22 -3.82 -4.01 -1.66
C LEU A 22 -4.94 -3.10 -2.20
N ILE A 23 -6.07 -3.07 -1.48
CA ILE A 23 -7.17 -2.13 -1.74
C ILE A 23 -6.93 -0.88 -0.88
N THR A 24 -6.82 0.29 -1.51
CA THR A 24 -6.53 1.54 -0.79
C THR A 24 -6.91 2.78 -1.60
N TRP A 25 -7.18 3.88 -0.90
CA TRP A 25 -7.35 5.21 -1.49
C TRP A 25 -6.04 6.01 -1.56
N ASN A 26 -5.01 5.61 -0.79
CA ASN A 26 -3.72 6.32 -0.77
C ASN A 26 -2.76 5.70 -1.80
N ASP A 27 -3.12 5.70 -3.07
CA ASP A 27 -2.36 4.95 -4.07
C ASP A 27 -0.98 5.53 -4.33
N THR A 28 -0.81 6.87 -4.28
CA THR A 28 0.48 7.54 -4.50
C THR A 28 1.60 6.99 -3.61
N PHE A 29 1.36 6.90 -2.30
CA PHE A 29 2.36 6.38 -1.36
C PHE A 29 2.79 4.95 -1.70
N TYR A 30 1.82 4.05 -1.89
CA TYR A 30 2.13 2.65 -2.13
C TYR A 30 2.75 2.42 -3.52
N ARG A 31 2.38 3.21 -4.53
CA ARG A 31 3.02 3.18 -5.85
C ARG A 31 4.48 3.61 -5.78
N ASP A 32 4.83 4.55 -4.92
CA ASP A 32 6.20 5.06 -4.81
C ASP A 32 7.12 4.09 -4.08
N TYR A 33 6.66 3.52 -2.97
CA TYR A 33 7.50 2.64 -2.12
C TYR A 33 7.45 1.16 -2.48
N PHE A 34 6.32 0.65 -3.00
CA PHE A 34 6.11 -0.78 -3.23
C PHE A 34 5.88 -1.09 -4.70
N LYS A 35 6.94 -0.92 -5.50
CA LYS A 35 6.92 -1.24 -6.94
C LYS A 35 6.55 -2.71 -7.15
N GLY A 36 5.61 -2.97 -8.06
CA GLY A 36 5.11 -4.32 -8.35
C GLY A 36 3.94 -4.78 -7.48
N LEU A 37 3.59 -4.05 -6.40
CA LEU A 37 2.37 -4.32 -5.64
C LEU A 37 1.14 -4.02 -6.50
N LYS A 38 0.24 -5.00 -6.64
CA LYS A 38 -1.06 -4.79 -7.27
C LYS A 38 -1.92 -3.91 -6.37
N LEU A 39 -2.18 -2.68 -6.82
CA LEU A 39 -3.07 -1.75 -6.13
C LEU A 39 -4.45 -1.71 -6.78
N ILE A 40 -5.47 -1.81 -5.94
CA ILE A 40 -6.87 -1.67 -6.33
C ILE A 40 -7.37 -0.39 -5.67
N VAL A 41 -7.60 0.64 -6.48
CA VAL A 41 -8.15 1.91 -6.00
C VAL A 41 -9.65 1.84 -6.22
N PRO A 42 -10.49 1.82 -5.17
CA PRO A 42 -11.92 1.83 -5.35
C PRO A 42 -12.33 3.09 -6.11
N GLN A 43 -13.34 2.97 -6.98
CA GLN A 43 -13.99 4.13 -7.60
C GLN A 43 -15.44 4.07 -7.13
N ALA A 44 -15.85 5.07 -6.36
CA ALA A 44 -17.25 5.29 -5.99
C ALA A 44 -17.97 6.03 -7.12
#